data_AF-F5H5N6-F1
#
_entry.id   AF-F5H5N6-F1
#
_cell.length_a   1.000
_cell.length_b   1.000
_cell.length_c   1.000
_cell.angle_alpha   90.00
_cell.angle_beta   90.00
_cell.angle_gamma   90.00
#
_symmetry.space_group_name_H-M   'P 1'
#
loop_
_entity.id
_entity.type
_entity.pdbx_description
1 polymer ?
#
loop_
_entity_poly.entity_id
_entity_poly.type
_entity_poly.pdbx_seq_one_letter_code
_entity_poly.pdbx_strand_id
1 'polypeptide(L)'
;MAQILPVRFQEHFQLQNLGINPANIGFSTLTMESDKFICIREKVGEQAQVTIIDMSDPMAPIRRPISAESAIMNPASKVIALKGAPGFCSPASNSQSPGSSLCPAGKTLQIFNIEMKSKMKAHTMAEEVIFWKWVSVNTVALVTETAVYHWSMEGDSQPMKMFDRHTSL
;
A
#
# COMPACT_ATOMS: atom_id res chain seq x y z
N MET A 1 16.52 41.51 -18.10
CA MET A 1 15.12 41.16 -17.78
C MET A 1 15.10 39.71 -17.36
N ALA A 2 14.54 39.37 -16.20
CA ALA A 2 14.35 37.98 -15.83
C ALA A 2 13.23 37.39 -16.69
N GLN A 3 13.51 36.27 -17.37
CA GLN A 3 12.55 35.57 -18.22
C GLN A 3 11.42 35.00 -17.35
N ILE A 4 10.16 35.30 -17.69
CA ILE A 4 9.00 34.74 -16.98
C ILE A 4 8.93 33.26 -17.32
N LEU A 5 9.04 32.42 -16.28
CA LEU A 5 8.93 30.97 -16.40
C LEU A 5 7.46 30.55 -16.27
N PRO A 6 6.93 29.67 -17.15
CA PRO A 6 5.54 29.22 -17.11
C PRO A 6 5.27 28.18 -16.00
N VAL A 7 6.25 27.90 -15.14
CA VAL A 7 6.18 26.89 -14.09
C VAL A 7 6.62 27.47 -12.75
N ARG A 8 5.95 27.03 -11.68
CA ARG A 8 6.45 27.18 -10.32
C ARG A 8 7.12 25.87 -9.93
N PHE A 9 8.43 25.92 -9.74
CA PHE A 9 9.18 24.82 -9.13
C PHE A 9 9.26 25.05 -7.62
N GLN A 10 8.93 24.02 -6.84
CA GLN A 10 8.93 24.10 -5.39
C GLN A 10 9.40 22.78 -4.80
N GLU A 11 10.34 22.86 -3.85
CA GLU A 11 10.67 21.75 -2.95
C GLU A 11 9.76 21.84 -1.72
N HIS A 12 9.04 20.76 -1.41
CA HIS A 12 8.17 20.71 -0.24
C HIS A 12 8.97 20.34 1.02
N PHE A 13 9.76 19.27 0.95
CA PHE A 13 10.68 18.84 2.00
C PHE A 13 11.62 17.75 1.46
N GLN A 14 12.65 17.44 2.25
CA GLN A 14 13.62 16.39 1.97
C GLN A 14 13.33 15.17 2.86
N LEU A 15 13.06 14.00 2.26
CA LEU A 15 12.72 12.77 2.99
C LEU A 15 13.81 12.33 3.98
N GLN A 16 15.08 12.54 3.63
CA GLN A 16 16.21 12.20 4.48
C GLN A 16 16.21 12.99 5.80
N ASN A 17 15.69 14.23 5.80
CA ASN A 17 15.58 15.06 7.01
C ASN A 17 14.53 14.50 7.99
N LEU A 18 13.62 13.65 7.52
CA LEU A 18 12.63 12.94 8.34
C LEU A 18 13.14 11.56 8.83
N GLY A 19 14.43 11.28 8.62
CA GLY A 19 15.06 10.02 9.00
C GLY A 19 14.66 8.84 8.11
N ILE A 20 14.27 9.10 6.86
CA ILE A 20 14.04 8.05 5.86
C ILE A 20 15.39 7.63 5.28
N ASN A 21 15.67 6.33 5.29
CA ASN A 21 16.92 5.82 4.71
C ASN A 21 16.90 6.00 3.18
N PRO A 22 17.95 6.55 2.55
CA PRO A 22 18.03 6.70 1.09
C PRO A 22 17.77 5.42 0.30
N ALA A 23 18.15 4.25 0.84
CA ALA A 23 17.91 2.95 0.21
C ALA A 23 16.40 2.59 0.11
N ASN A 24 15.56 3.22 0.94
CA ASN A 24 14.11 3.04 0.93
C ASN A 24 13.38 4.07 0.04
N ILE A 25 14.12 4.96 -0.64
CA ILE A 25 13.56 5.94 -1.57
C ILE A 25 13.64 5.35 -2.99
N GLY A 26 12.74 4.41 -3.29
CA GLY A 26 12.69 3.73 -4.57
C GLY A 26 11.30 3.19 -4.89
N PHE A 27 11.08 2.83 -6.16
CA PHE A 27 9.76 2.39 -6.65
C PHE A 27 9.18 1.17 -5.91
N SER A 28 10.04 0.27 -5.42
CA SER A 28 9.62 -0.93 -4.70
C SER A 28 9.25 -0.68 -3.24
N THR A 29 9.76 0.39 -2.63
CA THR A 29 9.70 0.66 -1.18
C THR A 29 8.88 1.90 -0.84
N LEU A 30 8.74 2.86 -1.75
CA LEU A 30 8.00 4.11 -1.57
C LEU A 30 6.84 4.21 -2.55
N THR A 31 5.66 4.57 -2.03
CA THR A 31 4.44 4.77 -2.82
C THR A 31 3.82 6.15 -2.52
N MET A 32 3.24 6.75 -3.56
CA MET A 32 2.52 8.03 -3.48
C MET A 32 1.28 7.94 -4.37
N GLU A 33 0.12 7.73 -3.75
CA GLU A 33 -1.14 7.52 -4.46
C GLU A 33 -1.90 8.82 -4.71
N SER A 34 -1.62 9.86 -3.91
CA SER A 34 -2.10 11.23 -4.09
C SER A 34 -1.12 12.23 -3.48
N ASP A 35 -1.49 13.52 -3.48
CA ASP A 35 -0.78 14.61 -2.79
C ASP A 35 -0.95 14.58 -1.26
N LYS A 36 -1.70 13.61 -0.69
CA LYS A 36 -2.03 13.57 0.74
C LYS A 36 -1.06 12.75 1.58
N PHE A 37 -0.54 11.66 1.03
CA PHE A 37 0.27 10.72 1.79
C PHE A 37 1.45 10.20 0.98
N ILE A 38 2.60 10.08 1.65
CA ILE A 38 3.73 9.28 1.18
C ILE A 38 3.85 8.06 2.11
N CYS A 39 3.92 6.87 1.54
CA CYS A 39 4.03 5.62 2.29
C CYS A 39 5.36 4.94 1.95
N ILE A 40 6.16 4.64 2.97
CA ILE A 40 7.49 4.05 2.83
C ILE A 40 7.54 2.76 3.64
N ARG A 41 7.93 1.67 3.01
CA ARG A 41 8.26 0.41 3.68
C ARG A 41 9.74 0.44 4.04
N GLU A 42 10.03 0.23 5.31
CA GLU A 42 11.38 0.29 5.84
C GLU A 42 11.65 -0.93 6.73
N LYS A 43 12.92 -1.31 6.84
CA LYS A 43 13.38 -2.27 7.83
C LYS A 43 14.32 -1.55 8.80
N VAL A 44 13.95 -1.49 10.08
CA VAL A 44 14.79 -0.89 11.14
C VAL A 44 15.34 -2.03 11.97
N GLY A 45 16.65 -2.29 11.86
CA GLY A 45 17.25 -3.52 12.37
C GLY A 45 16.62 -4.74 11.70
N GLU A 46 16.04 -5.63 12.51
CA GLU A 46 15.31 -6.82 12.01
C GLU A 46 13.80 -6.61 11.84
N GLN A 47 13.27 -5.45 12.25
CA GLN A 47 11.82 -5.22 12.27
C GLN A 47 11.34 -4.50 11.00
N ALA A 48 10.39 -5.10 10.30
CA ALA A 48 9.68 -4.45 9.20
C ALA A 48 8.67 -3.44 9.72
N GLN A 49 8.63 -2.26 9.12
CA GLN A 49 7.68 -1.21 9.43
C GLN A 49 7.22 -0.45 8.19
N VAL A 50 6.09 0.23 8.33
CA VAL A 50 5.59 1.18 7.34
C VAL A 50 5.59 2.57 7.99
N THR A 51 6.28 3.49 7.34
CA THR A 51 6.33 4.92 7.67
C THR A 51 5.36 5.66 6.76
N ILE A 52 4.44 6.43 7.33
CA ILE A 52 3.41 7.18 6.62
C ILE A 52 3.61 8.66 6.93
N ILE A 53 3.85 9.44 5.89
CA ILE A 53 3.98 10.89 5.96
C ILE A 53 2.66 11.49 5.51
N ASP A 54 1.99 12.20 6.42
CA ASP A 54 0.81 13.00 6.09
C ASP A 54 1.29 14.35 5.57
N MET A 55 0.90 14.72 4.35
CA MET A 55 1.34 15.95 3.71
C MET A 55 0.72 17.21 4.35
N SER A 56 -0.29 17.06 5.19
CA SER A 56 -0.81 18.14 6.04
C SER A 56 0.07 18.44 7.25
N ASP A 57 0.85 17.46 7.73
CA ASP A 57 1.83 17.60 8.81
C ASP A 57 3.06 16.70 8.56
N PRO A 58 3.93 17.06 7.58
CA PRO A 58 5.02 16.19 7.14
C PRO A 58 6.13 16.02 8.19
N MET A 59 6.15 16.88 9.22
CA MET A 59 7.15 16.84 10.29
C MET A 59 6.85 15.78 11.36
N ALA A 60 5.66 15.17 11.32
CA ALA A 60 5.26 14.10 12.25
C ALA A 60 4.94 12.77 11.54
N PRO A 61 5.92 12.08 10.91
CA PRO A 61 5.69 10.78 10.28
C PRO A 61 5.18 9.72 11.26
N ILE A 62 4.15 8.98 10.86
CA ILE A 62 3.58 7.87 11.63
C ILE A 62 4.31 6.58 11.25
N ARG A 63 4.99 5.95 12.21
CA ARG A 63 5.68 4.66 12.01
C ARG A 63 4.86 3.53 12.64
N ARG A 64 4.52 2.51 11.86
CA ARG A 64 3.73 1.35 12.30
C ARG A 64 4.50 0.05 12.04
N PRO A 65 4.59 -0.88 13.02
CA PRO A 65 5.23 -2.19 12.82
C PRO A 65 4.32 -3.07 11.96
N ILE A 66 4.46 -2.96 10.63
CA ILE A 66 3.67 -3.68 9.63
C ILE A 66 4.65 -4.43 8.72
N SER A 67 4.51 -5.75 8.67
CA SER A 67 5.22 -6.60 7.71
C SER A 67 4.35 -6.80 6.48
N ALA A 68 4.70 -6.14 5.38
CA ALA A 68 3.97 -6.25 4.12
C ALA A 68 4.94 -6.20 2.92
N GLU A 69 4.59 -6.91 1.87
CA GLU A 69 5.33 -6.90 0.60
C GLU A 69 5.05 -5.61 -0.18
N SER A 70 3.83 -5.06 -0.06
CA SER A 70 3.48 -3.76 -0.63
C SER A 70 2.46 -3.05 0.26
N ALA A 71 2.50 -1.73 0.25
CA ALA A 71 1.63 -0.88 1.03
C ALA A 71 1.29 0.38 0.24
N ILE A 72 0.00 0.66 0.06
CA ILE A 72 -0.49 1.85 -0.67
C ILE A 72 -1.59 2.54 0.14
N MET A 73 -1.42 3.85 0.36
CA MET A 73 -2.39 4.68 1.09
C MET A 73 -3.56 5.05 0.19
N ASN A 74 -4.75 5.16 0.77
CA ASN A 74 -5.92 5.67 0.09
C ASN A 74 -5.69 7.14 -0.34
N PRO A 75 -6.21 7.58 -1.50
CA PRO A 75 -5.96 8.93 -2.02
C PRO A 75 -6.45 10.08 -1.13
N ALA A 76 -7.41 9.84 -0.22
CA ALA A 76 -8.04 10.89 0.57
C ALA A 76 -8.14 10.58 2.08
N SER A 77 -8.24 9.30 2.46
CA SER A 77 -8.52 8.90 3.84
C SER A 77 -7.36 8.14 4.47
N LYS A 78 -7.33 8.02 5.81
CA LYS A 78 -6.32 7.24 6.54
C LYS A 78 -6.60 5.73 6.51
N VAL A 79 -6.85 5.24 5.31
CA VAL A 79 -7.03 3.82 4.97
C VAL A 79 -5.81 3.36 4.20
N ILE A 80 -5.28 2.19 4.54
CA ILE A 80 -4.12 1.59 3.88
C ILE A 80 -4.48 0.23 3.34
N ALA A 81 -4.09 -0.04 2.09
CA ALA A 81 -4.12 -1.37 1.54
C ALA A 81 -2.73 -2.02 1.69
N LEU A 82 -2.70 -3.25 2.22
CA LEU A 82 -1.50 -4.06 2.45
C LEU A 82 -1.54 -5.36 1.63
N LYS A 83 -0.45 -5.65 0.92
CA LYS A 83 -0.19 -6.95 0.29
C LYS A 83 0.71 -7.75 1.21
N GLY A 84 0.23 -8.90 1.68
CA GLY A 84 0.87 -9.72 2.70
C GLY A 84 2.22 -10.27 2.28
N ALA A 85 3.18 -10.23 3.20
CA ALA A 85 4.47 -10.90 3.11
C ALA A 85 4.34 -12.42 3.39
N PRO A 86 5.36 -13.27 3.11
CA PRO A 86 5.34 -14.66 3.55
C PRO A 86 5.14 -14.74 5.07
N GLY A 87 4.20 -15.57 5.53
CA GLY A 87 3.86 -15.69 6.96
C GLY A 87 2.93 -14.58 7.50
N PHE A 88 2.38 -13.73 6.63
CA PHE A 88 1.36 -12.75 6.98
C PHE A 88 0.00 -13.42 7.24
N CYS A 89 -0.10 -14.10 8.37
CA CYS A 89 -1.36 -14.67 8.87
C CYS A 89 -2.16 -13.54 9.54
N SER A 90 -3.37 -13.27 9.06
CA SER A 90 -4.23 -12.21 9.60
C SER A 90 -4.45 -12.43 11.12
N PRO A 91 -4.29 -11.40 11.99
CA PRO A 91 -4.53 -11.54 13.43
C PRO A 91 -6.04 -11.59 13.80
N ALA A 92 -6.90 -12.09 12.92
CA ALA A 92 -8.37 -11.93 13.04
C ALA A 92 -9.15 -13.26 13.06
N SER A 93 -8.54 -14.36 13.51
CA SER A 93 -9.33 -15.49 14.02
C SER A 93 -8.75 -15.94 15.37
N ASN A 94 -9.56 -15.81 16.43
CA ASN A 94 -9.30 -16.39 17.74
C ASN A 94 -9.50 -17.93 17.74
N SER A 95 -9.25 -18.59 16.62
CA SER A 95 -9.26 -20.05 16.49
C SER A 95 -7.85 -20.48 16.06
N GLN A 96 -6.95 -20.51 17.04
CA GLN A 96 -5.62 -21.10 16.90
C GLN A 96 -5.77 -22.61 16.71
N SER A 97 -5.72 -23.05 15.46
CA SER A 97 -5.20 -24.36 15.11
C SER A 97 -3.76 -24.13 14.63
N PRO A 98 -2.73 -24.70 15.27
CA PRO A 98 -1.36 -24.63 14.77
C PRO A 98 -1.23 -25.57 13.57
N GLY A 99 -1.78 -25.15 12.44
CA GLY A 99 -1.68 -25.80 11.14
C GLY A 99 -1.07 -24.81 10.16
N SER A 100 0.18 -25.08 9.78
CA SER A 100 0.98 -24.35 8.78
C SER A 100 0.25 -24.22 7.43
N SER A 101 -0.65 -23.24 7.28
CA SER A 101 -0.94 -22.69 5.96
C SER A 101 0.06 -21.57 5.70
N LEU A 102 1.18 -21.92 5.08
CA LEU A 102 2.06 -20.92 4.47
C LEU A 102 1.23 -20.17 3.42
N CYS A 103 0.66 -19.02 3.79
CA CYS A 103 0.06 -18.13 2.81
C CYS A 103 1.19 -17.69 1.87
N PRO A 104 1.11 -17.98 0.56
CA PRO A 104 2.09 -17.48 -0.39
C PRO A 104 2.12 -15.96 -0.30
N ALA A 105 3.32 -15.39 -0.31
CA ALA A 105 3.50 -13.94 -0.43
C ALA A 105 2.72 -13.43 -1.65
N GLY A 106 2.25 -12.18 -1.60
CA GLY A 106 1.67 -11.54 -2.77
C GLY A 106 0.22 -11.91 -3.10
N LYS A 107 -0.39 -12.87 -2.40
CA LYS A 107 -1.80 -13.28 -2.65
C LYS A 107 -2.81 -12.75 -1.64
N THR A 108 -2.38 -12.47 -0.41
CA THR A 108 -3.29 -11.98 0.65
C THR A 108 -3.32 -10.46 0.64
N LEU A 109 -4.47 -9.88 0.37
CA LEU A 109 -4.73 -8.44 0.38
C LEU A 109 -5.56 -8.06 1.60
N GLN A 110 -5.23 -6.94 2.24
CA GLN A 110 -5.99 -6.40 3.36
C GLN A 110 -6.17 -4.90 3.20
N ILE A 111 -7.34 -4.40 3.57
CA ILE A 111 -7.63 -2.97 3.71
C ILE A 111 -7.81 -2.69 5.20
N PHE A 112 -7.05 -1.74 5.72
CA PHE A 112 -6.99 -1.43 7.14
C PHE A 112 -7.23 0.05 7.38
N ASN A 113 -8.07 0.37 8.37
CA ASN A 113 -8.27 1.73 8.82
C ASN A 113 -7.23 2.04 9.90
N ILE A 114 -6.34 3.01 9.63
CA ILE A 114 -5.21 3.33 10.52
C ILE A 114 -5.68 4.04 11.79
N GLU A 115 -6.71 4.88 11.70
CA GLU A 115 -7.25 5.63 12.84
C GLU A 115 -7.98 4.69 13.79
N MET A 116 -8.88 3.87 13.26
CA MET A 116 -9.66 2.91 14.03
C MET A 116 -8.85 1.67 14.43
N LYS A 117 -7.66 1.49 13.88
CA LYS A 117 -6.82 0.29 14.04
C LYS A 117 -7.58 -1.00 13.77
N SER A 118 -8.45 -0.98 12.75
CA SER A 118 -9.35 -2.08 12.43
C SER A 118 -9.20 -2.53 10.99
N LYS A 119 -9.23 -3.84 10.78
CA LYS A 119 -9.28 -4.44 9.44
C LYS A 119 -10.66 -4.19 8.84
N MET A 120 -10.71 -3.50 7.69
CA MET A 120 -11.95 -3.25 6.96
C MET A 120 -12.30 -4.44 6.06
N LYS A 121 -11.36 -4.89 5.23
CA LYS A 121 -11.57 -6.01 4.30
C LYS A 121 -10.31 -6.86 4.15
N ALA A 122 -10.49 -8.11 3.77
CA ALA A 122 -9.42 -9.00 3.37
C ALA A 122 -9.87 -9.88 2.22
N HIS A 123 -8.96 -10.20 1.31
CA HIS A 123 -9.21 -11.12 0.23
C HIS A 123 -7.92 -11.87 -0.13
N THR A 124 -8.05 -13.15 -0.46
CA THR A 124 -6.92 -13.96 -0.94
C THR A 124 -7.14 -14.25 -2.42
N MET A 125 -6.30 -13.66 -3.27
CA MET A 125 -6.33 -13.88 -4.71
C MET A 125 -5.87 -15.29 -5.07
N ALA A 126 -6.41 -15.85 -6.16
CA ALA A 126 -5.94 -17.12 -6.70
C ALA A 126 -4.53 -16.98 -7.33
N GLU A 127 -4.33 -15.89 -8.06
CA GLU A 127 -3.06 -15.50 -8.69
C GLU A 127 -2.36 -14.43 -7.86
N GLU A 128 -1.04 -14.31 -8.05
CA GLU A 128 -0.28 -13.25 -7.41
C GLU A 128 -0.62 -11.88 -8.02
N VAL A 129 -0.74 -10.87 -7.15
CA VAL A 129 -0.88 -9.48 -7.58
C VAL A 129 0.50 -8.89 -7.82
N ILE A 130 0.83 -8.70 -9.10
CA ILE A 130 2.12 -8.17 -9.54
C ILE A 130 2.16 -6.64 -9.50
N PHE A 131 1.01 -5.99 -9.63
CA PHE A 131 0.86 -4.53 -9.53
C PHE A 131 -0.53 -4.19 -9.01
N TRP A 132 -0.63 -3.08 -8.31
CA TRP A 132 -1.90 -2.57 -7.80
C TRP A 132 -1.83 -1.09 -7.51
N LYS A 133 -2.98 -0.42 -7.59
CA LYS A 133 -3.08 1.03 -7.44
C LYS A 133 -4.49 1.42 -7.00
N TRP A 134 -4.64 2.50 -6.23
CA TRP A 134 -5.95 3.13 -6.07
C TRP A 134 -6.33 3.86 -7.37
N VAL A 135 -7.46 3.47 -7.96
CA VAL A 135 -8.03 4.15 -9.14
C VAL A 135 -9.08 5.20 -8.75
N SER A 136 -9.60 5.11 -7.53
CA SER A 136 -10.48 6.10 -6.93
C SER A 136 -10.31 6.10 -5.40
N VAL A 137 -11.03 6.98 -4.70
CA VAL A 137 -11.09 7.00 -3.23
C VAL A 137 -11.68 5.74 -2.62
N ASN A 138 -12.35 4.88 -3.40
CA ASN A 138 -13.00 3.68 -2.88
C ASN A 138 -12.63 2.40 -3.63
N THR A 139 -11.82 2.46 -4.68
CA THR A 139 -11.52 1.29 -5.53
C THR A 139 -10.02 1.11 -5.73
N VAL A 140 -9.56 -0.11 -5.47
CA VAL A 140 -8.19 -0.58 -5.76
C VAL A 140 -8.22 -1.41 -7.03
N ALA A 141 -7.40 -1.07 -8.02
CA ALA A 141 -7.12 -1.93 -9.16
C ALA A 141 -6.01 -2.92 -8.79
N LEU A 142 -6.22 -4.18 -9.17
CA LEU A 142 -5.31 -5.30 -8.95
C LEU A 142 -4.96 -5.89 -10.31
N VAL A 143 -3.67 -6.05 -10.57
CA VAL A 143 -3.15 -6.60 -11.82
C VAL A 143 -2.45 -7.91 -11.48
N THR A 144 -2.92 -9.00 -12.09
CA THR A 144 -2.27 -10.31 -12.05
C THR A 144 -1.48 -10.54 -13.33
N GLU A 145 -0.92 -11.74 -13.50
CA GLU A 145 -0.28 -12.12 -14.76
C GLU A 145 -1.26 -12.11 -15.93
N THR A 146 -2.51 -12.53 -15.70
CA THR A 146 -3.51 -12.78 -16.75
C THR A 146 -4.62 -11.75 -16.84
N ALA A 147 -4.94 -11.01 -15.77
CA ALA A 147 -6.13 -10.17 -15.74
C ALA A 147 -6.00 -8.94 -14.84
N VAL A 148 -6.92 -7.99 -15.03
CA VAL A 148 -7.09 -6.81 -14.19
C VAL A 148 -8.43 -6.87 -13.48
N TYR A 149 -8.42 -6.58 -12.18
CA TYR A 149 -9.58 -6.60 -11.29
C TYR A 149 -9.75 -5.25 -10.62
N HIS A 150 -10.98 -4.87 -10.29
CA HIS A 150 -11.26 -3.79 -9.36
C HIS A 150 -11.84 -4.34 -8.07
N TRP A 151 -11.37 -3.81 -6.94
CA TRP A 151 -11.82 -4.17 -5.61
C TRP A 151 -12.26 -2.92 -4.85
N SER A 152 -13.56 -2.81 -4.59
CA SER A 152 -14.08 -1.72 -3.76
C SER A 152 -13.76 -1.95 -2.28
N MET A 153 -13.40 -0.89 -1.57
CA MET A 153 -13.22 -0.89 -0.12
C MET A 153 -14.56 -0.82 0.64
N GLU A 154 -15.66 -0.58 -0.06
CA GLU A 154 -17.02 -0.49 0.50
C GLU A 154 -17.72 -1.86 0.47
N GLY A 155 -18.60 -2.08 1.44
CA GLY A 155 -19.41 -3.31 1.57
C GLY A 155 -18.59 -4.60 1.54
N ASP A 156 -19.27 -5.71 1.21
CA ASP A 156 -18.68 -7.06 1.16
C ASP A 156 -18.23 -7.48 -0.25
N SER A 157 -18.09 -6.53 -1.18
CA SER A 157 -17.72 -6.84 -2.57
C SER A 157 -16.35 -7.51 -2.66
N GLN A 158 -16.26 -8.59 -3.44
CA GLN A 158 -14.99 -9.23 -3.79
C GLN A 158 -14.35 -8.52 -4.99
N PRO A 159 -13.05 -8.75 -5.29
CA PRO A 159 -12.44 -8.27 -6.52
C PRO A 159 -13.21 -8.77 -7.76
N MET A 160 -13.62 -7.84 -8.61
CA MET A 160 -14.33 -8.14 -9.84
C MET A 160 -13.40 -7.99 -11.04
N LYS A 161 -13.33 -9.03 -11.88
CA LYS A 161 -12.54 -9.01 -13.10
C LYS A 161 -13.11 -7.95 -14.05
N MET A 162 -12.22 -7.10 -14.59
CA MET A 162 -12.58 -6.07 -15.55
C MET A 162 -12.23 -6.51 -16.97
N PHE A 163 -11.02 -7.01 -17.19
CA PHE A 163 -10.56 -7.51 -18.48
C PHE A 163 -9.35 -8.44 -18.33
N ASP A 164 -9.10 -9.24 -19.36
CA ASP A 164 -7.86 -10.02 -19.51
C ASP A 164 -6.72 -9.15 -20.01
N ARG A 165 -5.51 -9.36 -19.48
CA ARG A 165 -4.30 -8.73 -19.98
C ARG A 165 -3.99 -9.28 -21.36
N HIS A 166 -3.64 -8.39 -22.27
CA HIS A 166 -3.20 -8.78 -23.59
C HIS A 166 -1.85 -9.50 -23.47
N THR A 167 -1.69 -10.67 -24.08
CA THR A 167 -0.47 -11.52 -24.00
C THR A 167 0.79 -10.91 -24.64
N SER A 168 0.68 -9.71 -25.20
CA SER A 168 1.71 -9.11 -26.08
C SER A 168 2.07 -7.67 -25.72
N LEU A 169 1.55 -7.12 -24.62
CA LEU A 169 1.81 -5.75 -24.14
C LEU A 169 2.03 -5.72 -22.62
#